data_AF-A0A0M2K6J3-F1
#
_entry.id   AF-A0A0M2K6J3-F1
#
_cell.length_a   1.000
_cell.length_b   1.000
_cell.length_c   1.000
_cell.angle_alpha   90.00
_cell.angle_beta   90.00
_cell.angle_gamma   90.00
#
_symmetry.space_group_name_H-M   'P 1'
#
loop_
_entity.id
_entity.type
_entity.pdbx_description
1 polymer ?
#
loop_
_entity_poly.entity_id
_entity_poly.type
_entity_poly.pdbx_seq_one_letter_code
_entity_poly.pdbx_strand_id
1 'polypeptide(L)'
;MSSAEVDQMHLDWYDRQILMFVVNRPADRPLSASDCRSWFGITPGAVMRRFDAVVDVYLSTHVPLAAADQDLLDRAVTRRQHAAAV
;
A
#
# COMPACT_ATOMS: atom_id res chain seq x y z
N MET A 1 -5.33 -29.76 -17.53
CA MET A 1 -5.76 -29.40 -16.17
C MET A 1 -6.07 -27.92 -16.21
N SER A 2 -7.34 -27.56 -16.34
CA SER A 2 -7.76 -26.16 -16.35
C SER A 2 -7.52 -25.62 -14.94
N SER A 3 -6.45 -24.84 -14.76
CA SER A 3 -6.35 -23.96 -13.61
C SER A 3 -7.62 -23.11 -13.63
N ALA A 4 -8.51 -23.35 -12.67
CA ALA A 4 -9.45 -22.31 -12.30
C ALA A 4 -8.61 -21.05 -12.14
N GLU A 5 -8.88 -20.02 -12.94
CA GLU A 5 -8.45 -18.67 -12.63
C GLU A 5 -9.00 -18.43 -11.23
N VAL A 6 -8.16 -18.62 -10.21
CA VAL A 6 -8.46 -18.14 -8.88
C VAL A 6 -8.75 -16.67 -9.12
N ASP A 7 -9.99 -16.26 -8.85
CA ASP A 7 -10.46 -14.89 -9.01
C ASP A 7 -9.63 -14.03 -8.06
N GLN A 8 -8.46 -13.64 -8.55
CA GLN A 8 -7.41 -12.99 -7.79
C GLN A 8 -7.89 -11.58 -7.54
N MET A 9 -8.04 -11.23 -6.28
CA MET A 9 -8.53 -9.91 -5.95
C MET A 9 -7.48 -8.88 -6.31
N HIS A 10 -7.95 -7.72 -6.74
CA HIS A 10 -7.11 -6.56 -6.96
C HIS A 10 -7.25 -5.60 -5.80
N LEU A 11 -6.17 -4.87 -5.52
CA LEU A 11 -6.27 -3.71 -4.67
C LEU A 11 -7.24 -2.71 -5.30
N ASP A 12 -8.04 -2.03 -4.48
CA ASP A 12 -8.75 -0.86 -4.95
C ASP A 12 -7.77 0.14 -5.57
N TRP A 13 -8.18 0.82 -6.64
CA TRP A 13 -7.31 1.73 -7.37
C TRP A 13 -6.69 2.80 -6.47
N TYR A 14 -7.48 3.38 -5.55
CA TYR A 14 -7.00 4.42 -4.66
C TYR A 14 -6.01 3.87 -3.62
N ASP A 15 -6.30 2.70 -3.04
CA ASP A 15 -5.41 2.03 -2.10
C ASP A 15 -4.09 1.61 -2.77
N ARG A 16 -4.16 1.08 -3.99
CA ARG A 16 -2.99 0.78 -4.82
C ARG A 16 -2.13 2.01 -5.07
N GLN A 17 -2.73 3.16 -5.41
CA GLN A 17 -2.00 4.40 -5.61
C GLN A 17 -1.32 4.89 -4.32
N ILE A 18 -1.99 4.77 -3.17
CA ILE A 18 -1.40 5.11 -1.87
C ILE A 18 -0.20 4.21 -1.55
N LEU A 19 -0.34 2.89 -1.72
CA LEU A 19 0.79 1.97 -1.51
C LEU A 19 1.96 2.32 -2.43
N MET A 20 1.73 2.50 -3.73
CA MET A 20 2.76 2.88 -4.69
C MET A 20 3.46 4.20 -4.30
N PHE A 21 2.69 5.21 -3.90
CA PHE A 21 3.23 6.52 -3.55
C PHE A 21 4.14 6.48 -2.32
N VAL A 22 3.77 5.70 -1.30
CA VAL A 22 4.55 5.57 -0.06
C VAL A 22 5.77 4.67 -0.26
N VAL A 23 5.60 3.53 -0.94
CA VAL A 23 6.67 2.52 -1.16
C VAL A 23 7.78 3.07 -2.05
N ASN A 24 7.46 3.87 -3.05
CA ASN A 24 8.46 4.41 -3.98
C ASN A 24 9.20 5.65 -3.45
N ARG A 25 8.96 6.05 -2.19
CA ARG A 25 9.63 7.19 -1.55
C ARG A 25 10.62 6.73 -0.48
N PRO A 26 11.75 7.43 -0.33
CA PRO A 26 12.70 7.18 0.75
C PRO A 26 12.03 7.25 2.12
N ALA A 27 12.35 6.30 3.01
CA ALA A 27 11.69 6.18 4.31
C ALA A 27 12.08 7.28 5.31
N ASP A 28 13.25 7.85 5.13
CA ASP A 28 13.87 8.91 5.92
C ASP A 28 13.31 10.31 5.63
N ARG A 29 12.45 10.45 4.62
CA ARG A 29 11.88 11.74 4.21
C ARG A 29 10.38 11.80 4.50
N PRO A 30 9.90 12.87 5.15
CA PRO A 30 8.47 13.06 5.33
C PRO A 30 7.78 13.23 3.98
N LEU A 31 6.51 12.81 3.89
CA LEU A 31 5.72 13.02 2.70
C LEU A 31 5.44 14.52 2.50
N SER A 32 5.57 14.98 1.25
CA SER A 32 5.29 16.37 0.90
C SER A 32 3.80 16.68 1.03
N ALA A 33 3.46 17.74 1.75
CA ALA A 33 2.08 18.19 1.91
C ALA A 33 1.46 18.73 0.60
N SER A 34 2.27 19.24 -0.34
CA SER A 34 1.79 19.63 -1.67
C SER A 34 1.43 18.38 -2.46
N ASP A 35 2.30 17.38 -2.48
CA ASP A 35 2.08 16.16 -3.25
C ASP A 35 0.87 15.40 -2.69
N CYS A 36 0.78 15.23 -1.37
CA CYS A 36 -0.35 14.52 -0.77
C CYS A 36 -1.70 15.18 -1.11
N ARG A 37 -1.74 16.52 -1.16
CA ARG A 37 -2.94 17.26 -1.56
C ARG A 37 -3.23 17.16 -3.05
N SER A 38 -2.22 17.30 -3.91
CA SER A 38 -2.42 17.24 -5.36
C SER A 38 -2.84 15.86 -5.86
N TRP A 39 -2.28 14.80 -5.27
CA TRP A 39 -2.52 13.42 -5.71
C TRP A 39 -3.72 12.76 -5.02
N PHE A 40 -3.96 13.09 -3.74
CA PHE A 40 -4.96 12.38 -2.93
C PHE A 40 -5.98 13.30 -2.25
N GLY A 41 -5.82 14.62 -2.33
CA GLY A 41 -6.70 15.56 -1.65
C GLY A 41 -6.61 15.53 -0.11
N ILE A 42 -5.64 14.82 0.46
CA ILE A 42 -5.52 14.59 1.91
C ILE A 42 -4.14 14.96 2.45
N THR A 43 -4.04 15.08 3.77
CA THR A 43 -2.78 15.44 4.44
C THR A 43 -1.81 14.26 4.48
N PRO A 44 -0.49 14.50 4.60
CA PRO A 44 0.52 13.45 4.79
C PRO A 44 0.15 12.40 5.85
N GLY A 45 -0.32 12.84 7.02
CA GLY A 45 -0.73 11.93 8.10
C GLY A 45 -1.99 11.13 7.78
N ALA A 46 -2.89 11.64 6.93
CA ALA A 46 -4.03 10.87 6.44
C ALA A 46 -3.59 9.82 5.39
N VAL A 47 -2.61 10.15 4.53
CA VAL A 47 -2.02 9.19 3.59
C VAL A 47 -1.38 8.02 4.35
N MET A 48 -0.55 8.31 5.36
CA MET A 48 0.09 7.26 6.16
C MET A 48 -0.93 6.40 6.92
N ARG A 49 -1.96 7.00 7.53
CA ARG A 49 -3.04 6.24 8.19
C ARG A 49 -3.77 5.31 7.21
N ARG A 50 -4.01 5.76 5.98
CA ARG A 50 -4.66 4.94 4.96
C ARG A 50 -3.73 3.82 4.49
N PHE A 51 -2.45 4.12 4.29
CA PHE A 51 -1.42 3.12 4.00
C PHE A 51 -1.39 2.02 5.06
N ASP A 52 -1.33 2.37 6.35
CA ASP A 52 -1.31 1.39 7.44
C ASP A 52 -2.59 0.55 7.47
N ALA A 53 -3.75 1.18 7.31
CA ALA A 53 -5.04 0.49 7.28
C ALA A 53 -5.15 -0.52 6.13
N VAL A 54 -4.65 -0.18 4.95
CA VAL A 54 -4.61 -1.09 3.80
C VAL A 54 -3.74 -2.30 4.14
N VAL A 55 -2.52 -2.07 4.63
CA VAL A 55 -1.62 -3.16 5.02
C VAL A 55 -2.25 -4.06 6.09
N ASP A 56 -2.91 -3.49 7.11
CA ASP A 56 -3.57 -4.27 8.17
C ASP A 56 -4.72 -5.14 7.65
N VAL A 57 -5.57 -4.59 6.78
CA VAL A 57 -6.70 -5.33 6.20
C VAL A 57 -6.20 -6.54 5.42
N TYR A 58 -5.21 -6.35 4.55
CA TYR A 58 -4.75 -7.45 3.70
C TYR A 58 -3.94 -8.50 4.46
N LEU A 59 -3.17 -8.08 5.48
CA LEU A 59 -2.51 -9.04 6.39
C LEU A 59 -3.51 -9.87 7.20
N SER A 60 -4.65 -9.28 7.58
CA SER A 60 -5.67 -9.96 8.39
C SER A 60 -6.57 -10.88 7.57
N THR A 61 -6.85 -10.53 6.31
CA THR A 61 -7.86 -11.22 5.50
C THR A 61 -7.29 -12.40 4.70
N HIS A 62 -5.96 -12.49 4.54
CA HIS A 62 -5.28 -13.55 3.75
C HIS A 62 -5.89 -13.78 2.35
N VAL A 63 -6.36 -12.71 1.73
CA VAL A 63 -6.99 -12.75 0.41
C VAL A 63 -5.92 -13.01 -0.66
N PRO A 64 -6.14 -13.95 -1.60
CA PRO A 64 -5.23 -14.14 -2.72
C PRO A 64 -5.32 -12.93 -3.67
N LEU A 65 -4.28 -12.09 -3.64
CA LEU A 65 -4.14 -10.96 -4.54
C LEU A 65 -3.48 -11.37 -5.87
N ALA A 66 -3.77 -10.59 -6.90
CA ALA A 66 -3.00 -10.66 -8.14
C ALA A 66 -1.51 -10.43 -7.87
N ALA A 67 -0.62 -11.16 -8.55
CA ALA A 67 0.81 -11.17 -8.26
C ALA A 67 1.46 -9.77 -8.16
N ALA A 68 1.08 -8.83 -9.02
CA ALA A 68 1.61 -7.46 -8.98
C ALA A 68 1.13 -6.66 -7.74
N ASP A 69 -0.08 -6.93 -7.29
CA ASP A 69 -0.66 -6.30 -6.09
C ASP A 69 -0.10 -6.94 -4.82
N GLN A 70 0.18 -8.25 -4.85
CA GLN A 70 0.89 -8.94 -3.78
C GLN A 70 2.32 -8.43 -3.61
N ASP A 71 3.10 -8.27 -4.69
CA ASP A 71 4.45 -7.68 -4.63
C ASP A 71 4.44 -6.28 -4.02
N LEU A 72 3.48 -5.44 -4.43
CA LEU A 72 3.31 -4.10 -3.88
C LEU A 72 2.99 -4.14 -2.38
N LEU A 73 2.13 -5.06 -1.95
CA LEU A 73 1.78 -5.24 -0.55
C LEU A 73 2.98 -5.71 0.28
N ASP A 74 3.76 -6.68 -0.22
CA ASP A 74 4.94 -7.20 0.47
C ASP A 74 6.01 -6.10 0.68
N ARG A 75 6.19 -5.25 -0.33
CA ARG A 75 7.05 -4.06 -0.23
C ARG A 75 6.50 -3.03 0.75
N ALA A 76 5.17 -2.86 0.81
CA ALA A 76 4.52 -1.99 1.79
C ALA A 76 4.71 -2.49 3.23
N VAL A 77 4.56 -3.79 3.46
CA VAL A 77 4.84 -4.42 4.77
C VAL A 77 6.28 -4.16 5.20
N THR A 78 7.23 -4.42 4.30
CA THR A 78 8.66 -4.15 4.55
C THR A 78 8.91 -2.68 4.89
N ARG A 79 8.31 -1.77 4.11
CA ARG A 79 8.40 -0.31 4.32
C ARG A 79 7.85 0.12 5.68
N ARG A 80 6.78 -0.52 6.16
CA ARG A 80 6.17 -0.25 7.47
C ARG A 80 7.06 -0.75 8.61
N GLN A 81 7.61 -1.95 8.49
CA GLN A 81 8.50 -2.53 9.49
C GLN A 81 9.78 -1.69 9.66
N HIS A 82 10.34 -1.18 8.56
CA HIS A 82 11.48 -0.26 8.62
C HIS A 82 11.15 1.04 9.36
N ALA A 83 9.94 1.60 9.18
CA ALA A 83 9.54 2.81 9.91
C ALA A 83 9.30 2.57 11.41
N ALA A 84 8.91 1.36 11.80
CA ALA A 84 8.71 1.02 13.21
C ALA A 84 10.02 0.73 13.97
N ALA A 85 11.12 0.52 13.25
CA ALA A 85 12.44 0.21 13.80
C ALA A 85 13.34 1.44 14.04
N VAL A 86 12.87 2.64 13.66
CA VAL A 86 13.57 3.93 13.81
C VAL A 86 12.86 4.77 14.85
#